data_AF-A0A1S3DK48-F1
#
_entry.id   AF-A0A1S3DK48-F1
#
_cell.length_a   1.000
_cell.length_b   1.000
_cell.length_c   1.000
_cell.angle_alpha   90.00
_cell.angle_beta   90.00
_cell.angle_gamma   90.00
#
_symmetry.space_group_name_H-M   'P 1'
#
loop_
_entity.id
_entity.type
_entity.pdbx_description
1 polymer ?
#
loop_
_entity_poly.entity_id
_entity_poly.type
_entity_poly.pdbx_seq_one_letter_code
_entity_poly.pdbx_strand_id
1 'polypeptide(L)'
;MARANSIVLVAEYVLLSCLVLSVHSAIDIQKYFSCHRSDPDFNQCVIKTFNQLQPILAPGAPELGLEPFDPMYIPRMEVEQHEGMKMKKVLTDITITGLKDAKLDKA
;
A
#
# COMPACT_ATOMS: atom_id res chain seq x y z
N MET A 1 45.22 -31.71 -11.57
CA MET A 1 43.78 -31.75 -11.24
C MET A 1 43.40 -30.81 -10.07
N ALA A 2 44.10 -29.67 -9.87
CA ALA A 2 43.81 -28.74 -8.77
C ALA A 2 43.01 -27.49 -9.19
N ARG A 3 43.09 -27.10 -10.48
CA ARG A 3 42.42 -25.90 -11.02
C ARG A 3 40.89 -26.03 -11.12
N ALA A 4 40.37 -27.23 -11.38
CA ALA A 4 38.94 -27.47 -11.48
C ALA A 4 38.22 -27.24 -10.13
N ASN A 5 38.88 -27.58 -9.02
CA ASN A 5 38.33 -27.43 -7.67
C ASN A 5 38.19 -25.95 -7.27
N SER A 6 39.17 -25.11 -7.64
CA SER A 6 39.11 -23.66 -7.41
C SER A 6 38.01 -22.97 -8.22
N ILE A 7 37.76 -23.41 -9.45
CA ILE A 7 36.69 -22.85 -10.29
C ILE A 7 35.31 -23.20 -9.73
N VAL A 8 35.12 -24.43 -9.25
CA VAL A 8 33.86 -24.88 -8.64
C VAL A 8 33.58 -24.12 -7.34
N LEU A 9 34.58 -23.91 -6.49
CA LEU A 9 34.45 -23.13 -5.25
C LEU A 9 34.08 -21.66 -5.50
N VAL A 10 34.69 -21.02 -6.51
CA VAL A 10 34.34 -19.65 -6.88
C VAL A 10 32.93 -19.57 -7.44
N ALA A 11 32.52 -20.54 -8.28
CA ALA A 11 31.16 -20.60 -8.80
C ALA A 11 30.11 -20.78 -7.70
N GLU A 12 30.37 -21.65 -6.72
CA GLU A 12 29.51 -21.87 -5.56
C GLU A 12 29.40 -20.59 -4.69
N TYR A 13 30.51 -19.91 -4.44
CA TYR A 13 30.52 -18.65 -3.71
C TYR A 13 29.78 -17.52 -4.44
N VAL A 14 29.95 -17.42 -5.76
CA VAL A 14 29.23 -16.44 -6.60
C VAL A 14 27.73 -16.73 -6.60
N LEU A 15 27.32 -18.00 -6.75
CA LEU A 15 25.92 -18.41 -6.68
C LEU A 15 25.29 -18.08 -5.32
N LEU A 16 26.01 -18.37 -4.23
CA LEU A 16 25.58 -18.02 -2.87
C LEU A 16 25.43 -16.51 -2.71
N SER A 17 26.42 -15.72 -3.13
CA SER A 17 26.37 -14.25 -3.02
C SER A 17 25.22 -13.62 -3.81
N CYS A 18 24.87 -14.19 -4.97
CA CYS A 18 23.79 -13.72 -5.82
C CYS A 18 22.41 -13.91 -5.17
N LEU A 19 22.20 -15.02 -4.47
CA LEU A 19 20.97 -15.30 -3.72
C LEU A 19 20.72 -14.31 -2.57
N VAL A 20 21.78 -13.78 -1.94
CA VAL A 20 21.63 -12.83 -0.82
C VAL A 20 21.23 -11.42 -1.31
N LEU A 21 21.71 -11.00 -2.49
CA LEU A 21 21.41 -9.68 -3.06
C LEU A 21 19.95 -9.51 -3.48
N SER A 22 19.25 -10.59 -3.86
CA SER A 22 17.83 -10.52 -4.22
C SER A 22 16.89 -10.14 -3.06
N VAL A 23 17.37 -10.14 -1.81
CA VAL A 23 16.54 -9.96 -0.61
C VAL A 23 16.35 -8.47 -0.23
N HIS A 24 17.06 -7.53 -0.85
CA HIS A 24 17.09 -6.13 -0.36
C HIS A 24 15.93 -5.23 -0.85
N SER A 25 14.88 -5.78 -1.45
CA SER A 25 13.71 -4.96 -1.85
C SER A 25 12.69 -4.87 -0.72
N ALA A 26 13.09 -4.34 0.43
CA ALA A 26 12.15 -4.03 1.50
C ALA A 26 11.54 -2.64 1.24
N ILE A 27 10.22 -2.60 1.04
CA ILE A 27 9.47 -1.35 0.98
C ILE A 27 9.49 -0.72 2.37
N ASP A 28 10.12 0.45 2.49
CA ASP A 28 10.12 1.23 3.72
C ASP A 28 8.81 2.02 3.87
N ILE A 29 7.83 1.41 4.53
CA ILE A 29 6.52 2.04 4.84
C ILE A 29 6.68 3.13 5.92
N GLN A 30 7.76 3.13 6.72
CA GLN A 30 7.99 4.14 7.76
C GLN A 30 8.17 5.53 7.15
N LYS A 31 8.63 5.61 5.89
CA LYS A 31 8.68 6.84 5.10
C LYS A 31 7.30 7.50 4.93
N TYR A 32 6.24 6.69 4.90
CA TYR A 32 4.87 7.14 4.67
C TYR A 32 4.06 7.23 5.97
N PHE A 33 4.33 6.37 6.95
CA PHE A 33 3.58 6.34 8.21
C PHE A 33 4.50 6.14 9.41
N SER A 34 4.55 7.13 10.31
CA SER A 34 5.53 7.17 11.42
C SER A 34 4.93 7.17 12.83
N CYS A 35 3.64 6.82 12.99
CA CYS A 35 2.99 6.83 14.31
C CYS A 35 3.23 5.55 15.11
N HIS A 36 3.62 5.69 16.38
CA HIS A 36 3.81 4.54 17.27
C HIS A 36 2.60 4.38 18.19
N ARG A 37 2.11 3.14 18.33
CA ARG A 37 0.94 2.84 19.20
C ARG A 37 1.16 3.19 20.67
N SER A 38 2.41 3.26 21.11
CA SER A 38 2.79 3.64 22.46
C SER A 38 2.75 5.15 22.71
N ASP A 39 2.62 5.97 21.66
CA ASP A 39 2.60 7.42 21.82
C ASP A 39 1.31 7.85 22.55
N PRO A 40 1.42 8.69 23.60
CA PRO A 40 0.24 9.19 24.32
C PRO A 40 -0.70 10.00 23.41
N ASP A 41 -0.15 10.59 22.33
CA ASP A 41 -0.88 11.37 21.34
C ASP A 41 -1.10 10.61 20.00
N PHE A 42 -1.15 9.27 20.05
CA PHE A 42 -1.28 8.42 18.86
C PHE A 42 -2.38 8.89 17.89
N ASN A 43 -3.58 9.21 18.39
CA ASN A 43 -4.70 9.64 17.54
C ASN A 43 -4.38 10.93 16.77
N GLN A 44 -3.73 11.90 17.40
CA GLN A 44 -3.32 13.14 16.73
C GLN A 44 -2.25 12.86 15.66
N CYS A 45 -1.32 11.94 15.96
CA CYS A 45 -0.34 11.51 14.98
C CYS A 45 -1.01 10.88 13.75
N VAL A 46 -1.97 9.97 13.95
CA VAL A 46 -2.70 9.30 12.86
C VAL A 46 -3.45 10.32 12.00
N ILE A 47 -4.18 11.24 12.63
CA ILE A 47 -4.89 12.33 11.95
C ILE A 47 -3.94 13.14 11.07
N LYS A 48 -2.82 13.59 11.65
CA LYS A 48 -1.84 14.41 10.93
C LYS A 48 -1.22 13.64 9.76
N THR A 49 -0.78 12.41 10.01
CA THR A 49 -0.10 11.57 9.02
C THR A 49 -1.04 11.23 7.86
N PHE A 50 -2.28 10.84 8.14
CA PHE A 50 -3.28 10.56 7.11
C PHE A 50 -3.53 11.78 6.21
N ASN A 51 -3.72 12.95 6.82
CA ASN A 51 -3.94 14.19 6.06
C ASN A 51 -2.71 14.60 5.23
N GLN A 52 -1.50 14.25 5.66
CA GLN A 52 -0.26 14.47 4.91
C GLN A 52 -0.04 13.46 3.77
N LEU A 53 -0.68 12.28 3.86
CA LEU A 53 -0.58 11.23 2.84
C LEU A 53 -1.48 11.46 1.62
N GLN A 54 -2.43 12.39 1.69
CA GLN A 54 -3.35 12.71 0.59
C GLN A 54 -2.69 12.88 -0.79
N PRO A 55 -1.55 13.59 -0.94
CA PRO A 55 -0.88 13.76 -2.23
C PRO A 55 -0.38 12.44 -2.85
N ILE A 56 -0.20 11.41 -2.04
CA ILE A 56 0.29 10.09 -2.45
C ILE A 56 -0.88 9.12 -2.63
N LEU A 57 -1.89 9.18 -1.75
CA LEU A 57 -3.07 8.33 -1.83
C LEU A 57 -3.91 8.64 -3.08
N ALA A 58 -4.12 9.93 -3.38
CA ALA A 58 -4.96 10.34 -4.51
C ALA A 58 -4.52 9.74 -5.87
N PRO A 59 -3.27 9.95 -6.34
CA PRO A 59 -2.79 9.31 -7.58
C PRO A 59 -2.49 7.81 -7.42
N GLY A 60 -2.41 7.29 -6.19
CA GLY A 60 -1.95 5.93 -5.91
C GLY A 60 -0.42 5.82 -5.92
N ALA A 61 0.06 4.62 -5.61
CA ALA A 61 1.49 4.27 -5.57
C ALA A 61 1.67 2.82 -6.08
N PRO A 62 1.86 2.62 -7.39
CA PRO A 62 1.98 1.29 -8.00
C PRO A 62 3.12 0.46 -7.42
N GLU A 63 4.20 1.09 -6.97
CA GLU A 63 5.32 0.43 -6.29
C GLU A 63 4.93 -0.20 -4.95
N LEU A 64 3.84 0.26 -4.34
CA LEU A 64 3.23 -0.28 -3.12
C LEU A 64 2.02 -1.18 -3.41
N GLY A 65 1.64 -1.35 -4.69
CA GLY A 65 0.39 -1.97 -5.09
C GLY A 65 -0.85 -1.14 -4.75
N LEU A 66 -0.70 0.17 -4.56
CA LEU A 66 -1.82 1.08 -4.29
C LEU A 66 -2.35 1.66 -5.60
N GLU A 67 -3.61 1.36 -5.90
CA GLU A 67 -4.36 1.98 -7.00
C GLU A 67 -4.72 3.44 -6.67
N PRO A 68 -5.06 4.26 -7.69
CA PRO A 68 -5.53 5.63 -7.47
C PRO A 68 -6.75 5.66 -6.54
N PHE A 69 -6.65 6.43 -5.46
CA PHE A 69 -7.78 6.68 -4.56
C PHE A 69 -8.72 7.76 -5.10
N ASP A 70 -8.24 8.63 -5.99
CA ASP A 70 -9.04 9.67 -6.63
C ASP A 70 -8.49 10.02 -8.03
N PRO A 71 -9.17 9.67 -9.14
CA PRO A 71 -10.52 9.07 -9.19
C PRO A 71 -10.49 7.58 -8.83
N MET A 72 -11.42 7.14 -7.96
CA MET A 72 -11.62 5.73 -7.64
C MET A 72 -12.63 5.12 -8.60
N TYR A 73 -12.23 4.06 -9.31
CA TYR A 73 -13.11 3.31 -10.21
C TYR A 73 -13.59 2.01 -9.56
N ILE A 74 -14.90 1.82 -9.50
CA ILE A 74 -15.52 0.59 -8.97
C ILE A 74 -16.39 -0.03 -10.07
N PRO A 75 -15.99 -1.17 -10.65
CA PRO A 75 -16.71 -1.79 -11.76
C PRO A 75 -18.14 -2.21 -11.42
N ARG A 76 -18.35 -2.65 -10.16
CA ARG A 76 -19.66 -3.11 -9.69
C ARG A 76 -19.78 -2.96 -8.18
N MET A 77 -20.88 -2.39 -7.72
CA MET A 77 -21.26 -2.28 -6.31
C MET A 77 -22.72 -2.69 -6.14
N GLU A 78 -22.99 -3.56 -5.17
CA GLU A 78 -24.35 -3.98 -4.83
C GLU A 78 -24.74 -3.36 -3.49
N VAL A 79 -25.85 -2.63 -3.47
CA VAL A 79 -26.35 -1.93 -2.29
C VAL A 79 -27.72 -2.50 -1.93
N GLU A 80 -27.82 -3.07 -0.74
CA GLU A 80 -29.06 -3.58 -0.18
C GLU A 80 -29.53 -2.65 0.95
N GLN A 81 -30.74 -2.10 0.81
CA GLN A 81 -31.37 -1.28 1.84
C GLN A 81 -32.52 -2.04 2.47
N HIS A 82 -32.53 -2.06 3.82
CA HIS A 82 -33.47 -2.85 4.61
C HIS A 82 -34.41 -1.99 5.49
N GLU A 83 -34.15 -0.69 5.60
CA GLU A 83 -34.99 0.22 6.41
C GLU A 83 -36.14 0.80 5.58
N GLY A 84 -37.38 0.65 6.10
CA GLY A 84 -38.61 1.17 5.48
C GLY A 84 -39.10 0.39 4.26
N MET A 85 -38.20 0.04 3.33
CA MET A 85 -38.50 -0.73 2.12
C MET A 85 -37.28 -1.57 1.71
N LYS A 86 -37.50 -2.85 1.41
CA LYS A 86 -36.45 -3.75 0.90
C LYS A 86 -36.13 -3.40 -0.55
N MET A 87 -34.91 -2.97 -0.81
CA MET A 87 -34.47 -2.56 -2.14
C MET A 87 -33.06 -3.07 -2.41
N LYS A 88 -32.84 -3.62 -3.61
CA LYS A 88 -31.52 -4.01 -4.11
C LYS A 88 -31.15 -3.12 -5.28
N LYS A 89 -29.97 -2.51 -5.24
CA LYS A 89 -29.40 -1.68 -6.31
C LYS A 89 -28.08 -2.29 -6.76
N VAL A 90 -27.91 -2.43 -8.07
CA VAL A 90 -26.63 -2.78 -8.69
C VAL A 90 -26.15 -1.55 -9.43
N LEU A 91 -24.99 -1.04 -9.03
CA LEU A 91 -24.32 0.11 -9.62
C LEU A 91 -23.11 -0.42 -10.38
N THR A 92 -22.94 -0.05 -11.63
CA THR A 92 -21.78 -0.43 -12.46
C THR A 92 -21.01 0.79 -12.93
N ASP A 93 -19.74 0.60 -13.24
CA ASP A 93 -18.86 1.63 -13.85
C ASP A 93 -18.83 2.94 -13.03
N ILE A 94 -18.76 2.80 -11.71
CA ILE A 94 -18.82 3.93 -10.78
C ILE A 94 -17.46 4.61 -10.75
N THR A 95 -17.46 5.93 -10.86
CA THR A 95 -16.27 6.75 -10.63
C THR A 95 -16.54 7.71 -9.48
N ILE A 96 -15.76 7.60 -8.41
CA ILE A 96 -15.84 8.48 -7.25
C ILE A 96 -14.69 9.48 -7.35
N THR A 97 -15.00 10.77 -7.18
CA THR A 97 -14.02 11.87 -7.24
C THR A 97 -14.15 12.80 -6.03
N GLY A 98 -13.09 13.54 -5.71
CA GLY A 98 -13.06 14.49 -4.60
C GLY A 98 -12.61 13.89 -3.26
N LEU A 99 -12.19 12.61 -3.26
CA LEU A 99 -11.65 11.93 -2.09
C LEU A 99 -10.29 12.47 -1.66
N LYS A 100 -9.51 13.05 -2.60
CA LYS A 100 -8.24 13.72 -2.31
C LYS A 100 -8.38 14.92 -1.38
N ASP A 101 -9.58 15.51 -1.33
CA ASP A 101 -9.89 16.69 -0.51
C ASP A 101 -10.46 16.30 0.87
N ALA A 102 -10.66 15.00 1.12
CA ALA A 102 -11.15 14.50 2.39
C ALA A 102 -10.13 14.75 3.52
N LYS A 103 -10.62 15.09 4.70
CA LYS A 103 -9.80 15.25 5.90
C LYS A 103 -10.27 14.31 6.98
N LEU A 104 -9.30 13.69 7.65
CA LEU A 104 -9.55 12.93 8.85
C LEU A 104 -9.66 13.92 10.02
N ASP A 105 -10.86 14.03 10.58
CA ASP A 105 -11.13 14.93 11.72
C ASP A 105 -11.01 14.21 13.07
N LYS A 106 -11.24 12.89 13.09
CA LYS A 106 -11.19 12.05 14.29
C LYS A 106 -10.64 10.67 13.96
N ALA A 107 -9.77 10.15 14.82
CA ALA A 107 -9.19 8.80 14.76
C ALA A 107 -9.57 8.01 16.01
#